data_AF-A0A8I1SS10-F1
#
_entry.id   AF-A0A8I1SS10-F1
#
_cell.length_a   1.000
_cell.length_b   1.000
_cell.length_c   1.000
_cell.angle_alpha   90.00
_cell.angle_beta   90.00
_cell.angle_gamma   90.00
#
_symmetry.space_group_name_H-M   'P 1'
#
loop_
_entity.id
_entity.type
_entity.pdbx_description
1 polymer ?
#
loop_
_entity_poly.entity_id
_entity_poly.type
_entity_poly.pdbx_seq_one_letter_code
_entity_poly.pdbx_strand_id
1 'polypeptide(L)'
;AVILASLAAAFAGDHTRAMFNQAINEKSTSPLYILINVPKYGKDDICVPAPFLLGAIAMDRNLAYDREGEKKQIELAEANFGQAFSFSSSKALANIKPRYRQDQLAAVARFAGNLSDKEIVKQLRSAESPLHQLYARYPDASRQMAYRDALACILLKRGILVGIQDISGMLFVP
;
A
#
# COMPACT_ATOMS: atom_id res chain seq x y z
N ALA A 1 32.49 -22.14 -7.28
CA ALA A 1 31.12 -21.66 -7.55
C ALA A 1 30.69 -20.81 -6.35
N VAL A 2 30.41 -19.52 -6.55
CA VAL A 2 29.94 -18.64 -5.47
C VAL A 2 28.42 -18.82 -5.35
N ILE A 3 27.96 -19.40 -4.25
CA ILE A 3 26.53 -19.53 -3.95
C ILE A 3 26.04 -18.14 -3.53
N LEU A 4 25.40 -17.43 -4.45
CA LEU A 4 24.61 -16.23 -4.15
C LEU A 4 23.37 -16.67 -3.36
N ALA A 5 23.49 -16.73 -2.04
CA ALA A 5 22.35 -16.86 -1.16
C ALA A 5 21.50 -15.59 -1.31
N SER A 6 20.35 -15.73 -1.98
CA SER A 6 19.35 -14.68 -2.01
C SER A 6 18.80 -14.51 -0.61
N LEU A 7 19.18 -13.42 0.06
CA LEU A 7 18.52 -12.91 1.26
C LEU A 7 17.10 -12.52 0.87
N ALA A 8 16.21 -13.50 0.77
CA ALA A 8 14.79 -13.26 0.95
C ALA A 8 14.64 -12.89 2.42
N ALA A 9 14.68 -11.59 2.71
CA ALA A 9 14.29 -11.08 4.01
C ALA A 9 12.83 -11.47 4.21
N ALA A 10 12.60 -12.56 4.93
CA ALA A 10 11.28 -12.93 5.43
C ALA A 10 10.89 -11.84 6.42
N PHE A 11 10.03 -10.92 5.99
CA PHE A 11 9.48 -9.91 6.87
C PHE A 11 8.54 -10.61 7.85
N ALA A 12 8.91 -10.59 9.14
CA ALA A 12 8.22 -11.34 10.20
C ALA A 12 6.98 -10.62 10.78
N GLY A 13 6.47 -9.60 10.08
CA GLY A 13 5.23 -8.91 10.45
C GLY A 13 4.27 -8.99 9.26
N ASP A 14 3.32 -9.90 9.30
CA ASP A 14 2.35 -10.02 8.22
C ASP A 14 1.31 -8.90 8.29
N HIS A 15 0.82 -8.47 7.11
CA HIS A 15 -0.33 -7.59 7.04
C HIS A 15 -1.57 -8.29 7.64
N THR A 16 -2.08 -7.77 8.76
CA THR A 16 -3.15 -8.44 9.51
C THR A 16 -4.54 -8.02 9.05
N ARG A 17 -5.55 -8.85 9.35
CA ARG A 17 -6.96 -8.50 9.14
C ARG A 17 -7.35 -7.22 9.87
N ALA A 18 -6.81 -6.98 11.06
CA ALA A 18 -7.08 -5.77 11.83
C ALA A 18 -6.57 -4.51 11.10
N MET A 19 -5.36 -4.56 10.54
CA MET A 19 -4.80 -3.48 9.72
C MET A 19 -5.64 -3.22 8.47
N PHE A 20 -6.04 -4.28 7.78
CA PHE A 20 -6.89 -4.19 6.59
C PHE A 20 -8.25 -3.57 6.92
N ASN A 21 -8.92 -4.08 7.96
CA ASN A 21 -10.22 -3.57 8.41
C ASN A 21 -10.13 -2.12 8.87
N GLN A 22 -9.07 -1.73 9.58
CA GLN A 22 -8.85 -0.33 9.95
C GLN A 22 -8.72 0.54 8.70
N ALA A 23 -7.97 0.09 7.69
CA ALA A 23 -7.72 0.88 6.49
C ALA A 23 -8.97 1.09 5.61
N ILE A 24 -9.81 0.06 5.42
CA ILE A 24 -11.03 0.19 4.60
C ILE A 24 -12.16 0.94 5.32
N ASN A 25 -12.09 1.07 6.65
CA ASN A 25 -13.06 1.82 7.45
C ASN A 25 -12.58 3.25 7.78
N GLU A 26 -11.37 3.63 7.35
CA GLU A 26 -10.84 4.99 7.49
C GLU A 26 -11.59 5.97 6.57
N LYS A 27 -12.14 7.05 7.15
CA LYS A 27 -13.00 8.01 6.44
C LYS A 27 -12.41 9.42 6.32
N SER A 28 -11.18 9.62 6.82
CA SER A 28 -10.48 10.90 6.69
C SER A 28 -9.91 11.12 5.30
N THR A 29 -9.43 12.34 5.06
CA THR A 29 -8.66 12.70 3.87
C THR A 29 -7.21 12.17 3.91
N SER A 30 -6.83 11.46 4.98
CA SER A 30 -5.50 10.88 5.17
C SER A 30 -5.56 9.34 5.09
N PRO A 31 -5.76 8.76 3.89
CA PRO A 31 -6.10 7.35 3.76
C PRO A 31 -4.96 6.44 4.19
N LEU A 32 -5.34 5.29 4.74
CA LEU A 32 -4.44 4.18 5.03
C LEU A 32 -4.21 3.33 3.77
N TYR A 33 -3.02 2.71 3.70
CA TYR A 33 -2.71 1.73 2.67
C TYR A 33 -3.16 0.32 3.08
N ILE A 34 -3.37 -0.52 2.07
CA ILE A 34 -3.66 -1.94 2.19
C ILE A 34 -2.75 -2.76 1.27
N LEU A 35 -2.56 -4.03 1.63
CA LEU A 35 -1.88 -5.04 0.83
C LEU A 35 -2.92 -6.02 0.29
N ILE A 36 -2.97 -6.21 -1.04
CA ILE A 36 -3.94 -7.10 -1.70
C ILE A 36 -3.28 -7.93 -2.80
N ASN A 37 -3.78 -9.14 -2.98
CA ASN A 37 -3.39 -9.98 -4.12
C ASN A 37 -4.31 -9.70 -5.31
N VAL A 38 -3.72 -9.37 -6.46
CA VAL A 38 -4.46 -9.14 -7.72
C VAL A 38 -3.70 -9.83 -8.85
N PRO A 39 -4.08 -11.06 -9.24
CA PRO A 39 -3.32 -11.88 -10.19
C PRO A 39 -3.02 -11.20 -11.53
N LYS A 40 -3.86 -10.23 -11.95
CA LYS A 40 -3.64 -9.40 -13.14
C LYS A 40 -2.31 -8.64 -13.13
N TYR A 41 -1.77 -8.31 -11.95
CA TYR A 41 -0.51 -7.59 -11.77
C TYR A 41 0.67 -8.48 -11.39
N GLY A 42 0.45 -9.79 -11.27
CA GLY A 42 1.46 -10.76 -10.90
C GLY A 42 1.04 -11.59 -9.70
N LYS A 43 1.96 -12.45 -9.26
CA LYS A 43 1.76 -13.35 -8.12
C LYS A 43 1.89 -12.65 -6.77
N ASP A 44 2.66 -11.56 -6.73
CA ASP A 44 2.98 -10.86 -5.49
C ASP A 44 1.88 -9.85 -5.16
N ASP A 45 1.69 -9.61 -3.86
CA ASP A 45 0.75 -8.61 -3.41
C ASP A 45 1.16 -7.20 -3.81
N ILE A 46 0.15 -6.41 -4.15
CA ILE A 46 0.25 -5.00 -4.48
C ILE A 46 -0.22 -4.13 -3.32
N CYS A 47 0.18 -2.87 -3.33
CA CYS A 47 -0.17 -1.91 -2.31
C CYS A 47 -0.82 -0.68 -2.91
N VAL A 48 -1.97 -0.31 -2.36
CA VAL A 48 -2.77 0.84 -2.78
C VAL A 48 -3.38 1.51 -1.56
N PRO A 49 -3.63 2.83 -1.60
CA PRO A 49 -4.55 3.47 -0.67
C PRO A 49 -5.92 2.78 -0.68
N ALA A 50 -6.50 2.52 0.49
CA ALA A 50 -7.76 1.78 0.63
C ALA A 50 -8.92 2.34 -0.23
N PRO A 51 -9.10 3.67 -0.40
CA PRO A 51 -10.14 4.20 -1.27
C PRO A 51 -10.06 3.73 -2.73
N PHE A 52 -8.86 3.39 -3.23
CA PHE A 52 -8.75 2.85 -4.59
C PHE A 52 -9.27 1.42 -4.70
N LEU A 53 -9.13 0.59 -3.67
CA LEU A 53 -9.78 -0.72 -3.66
C LEU A 53 -11.30 -0.56 -3.60
N LEU A 54 -11.81 0.28 -2.71
CA LEU A 54 -13.26 0.52 -2.57
C LEU A 54 -13.86 1.04 -3.87
N GLY A 55 -13.19 2.01 -4.51
CA GLY A 55 -13.56 2.51 -5.84
C GLY A 55 -13.50 1.42 -6.92
N ALA A 56 -12.50 0.54 -6.90
CA ALA A 56 -12.42 -0.57 -7.86
C ALA A 56 -13.57 -1.57 -7.68
N ILE A 57 -13.92 -1.90 -6.43
CA ILE A 57 -15.08 -2.74 -6.12
C ILE A 57 -16.36 -2.09 -6.63
N ALA A 58 -16.56 -0.79 -6.36
CA ALA A 58 -17.71 -0.03 -6.82
C ALA A 58 -17.85 -0.07 -8.35
N MET A 59 -16.76 0.20 -9.06
CA MET A 59 -16.73 0.21 -10.52
C MET A 59 -16.96 -1.18 -11.12
N ASP A 60 -16.44 -2.24 -10.50
CA ASP A 60 -16.55 -3.62 -11.02
C ASP A 60 -17.91 -4.26 -10.71
N ARG A 61 -18.57 -3.83 -9.64
CA ARG A 61 -19.89 -4.34 -9.20
C ARG A 61 -21.03 -3.39 -9.51
N ASN A 62 -20.75 -2.28 -10.21
CA ASN A 62 -21.71 -1.22 -10.55
C ASN A 62 -22.51 -0.75 -9.32
N LEU A 63 -21.81 -0.51 -8.20
CA LEU A 63 -22.42 -0.03 -6.97
C LEU A 63 -22.64 1.48 -7.06
N ALA A 64 -23.74 1.94 -6.45
CA ALA A 64 -24.01 3.37 -6.32
C ALA A 64 -22.98 4.05 -5.39
N TYR A 65 -22.78 5.35 -5.57
CA TYR A 65 -21.97 6.19 -4.67
C TYR A 65 -22.84 6.81 -3.58
N ASP A 66 -23.56 5.95 -2.87
CA ASP A 66 -24.38 6.29 -1.71
C ASP A 66 -23.96 5.44 -0.49
N ARG A 67 -24.63 5.63 0.64
CA ARG A 67 -24.31 4.95 1.88
C ARG A 67 -24.44 3.42 1.78
N GLU A 68 -25.41 2.93 1.02
CA GLU A 68 -25.62 1.49 0.84
C GLU A 68 -24.55 0.90 -0.09
N GLY A 69 -24.16 1.62 -1.13
CA GLY A 69 -23.04 1.26 -1.98
C GLY A 69 -21.71 1.24 -1.23
N GLU A 70 -21.43 2.25 -0.40
CA GLU A 70 -20.23 2.29 0.46
C GLU A 70 -20.19 1.09 1.40
N LYS A 71 -21.31 0.79 2.08
CA LYS A 71 -21.42 -0.39 2.96
C LYS A 71 -21.10 -1.69 2.21
N LYS A 72 -21.67 -1.88 1.01
CA LYS A 72 -21.40 -3.06 0.18
C LYS A 72 -19.95 -3.14 -0.28
N GLN A 73 -19.29 -2.01 -0.57
CA GLN A 73 -17.87 -2.00 -0.93
C GLN A 73 -17.01 -2.54 0.23
N ILE A 74 -17.28 -2.07 1.44
CA ILE A 74 -16.57 -2.51 2.66
C ILE A 74 -16.82 -3.99 2.92
N GLU A 75 -18.08 -4.44 2.91
CA GLU A 75 -18.44 -5.86 3.12
C GLU A 75 -17.73 -6.79 2.13
N LEU A 76 -17.68 -6.41 0.84
CA LEU A 76 -16.98 -7.17 -0.19
C LEU A 76 -15.46 -7.16 0.00
N ALA A 77 -14.88 -6.04 0.45
CA ALA A 77 -13.46 -5.97 0.75
C ALA A 77 -13.11 -6.88 1.94
N GLU A 78 -13.88 -6.82 3.03
CA GLU A 78 -13.69 -7.63 4.25
C GLU A 78 -13.80 -9.13 3.98
N ALA A 79 -14.81 -9.53 3.20
CA ALA A 79 -15.04 -10.92 2.81
C ALA A 79 -13.88 -11.51 1.99
N ASN A 80 -13.20 -10.67 1.21
CA ASN A 80 -12.08 -11.07 0.35
C ASN A 80 -10.70 -10.90 0.99
N PHE A 81 -10.60 -10.49 2.26
CA PHE A 81 -9.30 -10.42 2.93
C PHE A 81 -8.58 -11.77 2.90
N GLY A 82 -7.31 -11.76 2.48
CA GLY A 82 -6.47 -12.95 2.33
C GLY A 82 -6.77 -13.78 1.07
N GLN A 83 -7.72 -13.36 0.25
CA GLN A 83 -8.05 -13.99 -1.03
C GLN A 83 -7.58 -13.12 -2.20
N ALA A 84 -7.43 -13.74 -3.37
CA ALA A 84 -7.13 -13.03 -4.60
C ALA A 84 -8.34 -12.21 -5.06
N PHE A 85 -8.14 -10.90 -5.25
CA PHE A 85 -9.14 -10.04 -5.85
C PHE A 85 -9.12 -10.20 -7.38
N SER A 86 -10.30 -10.42 -7.95
CA SER A 86 -10.50 -10.49 -9.39
C SER A 86 -11.48 -9.42 -9.84
N PHE A 87 -11.04 -8.62 -10.81
CA PHE A 87 -11.82 -7.54 -11.40
C PHE A 87 -11.97 -7.77 -12.91
N SER A 88 -13.20 -7.64 -13.40
CA SER A 88 -13.54 -7.78 -14.81
C SER A 88 -13.50 -6.44 -15.55
N SER A 89 -13.74 -5.35 -14.84
CA SER A 89 -13.77 -3.97 -15.34
C SER A 89 -12.35 -3.43 -15.54
N SER A 90 -12.07 -2.98 -16.76
CA SER A 90 -10.81 -2.29 -17.08
C SER A 90 -10.62 -1.00 -16.26
N LYS A 91 -11.72 -0.32 -15.91
CA LYS A 91 -11.70 0.87 -15.05
C LYS A 91 -11.33 0.50 -13.61
N ALA A 92 -11.91 -0.58 -13.08
CA ALA A 92 -11.57 -1.08 -11.74
C ALA A 92 -10.09 -1.46 -11.65
N LEU A 93 -9.58 -2.20 -12.64
CA LEU A 93 -8.16 -2.51 -12.75
C LEU A 93 -7.31 -1.23 -12.82
N ALA A 94 -7.65 -0.28 -13.68
CA ALA A 94 -6.90 0.98 -13.76
C ALA A 94 -6.85 1.73 -12.40
N ASN A 95 -7.92 1.66 -11.60
CA ASN A 95 -8.02 2.32 -10.30
C ASN A 95 -7.06 1.76 -9.25
N ILE A 96 -6.77 0.45 -9.29
CA ILE A 96 -5.86 -0.24 -8.35
C ILE A 96 -4.50 -0.59 -8.98
N LYS A 97 -4.18 -0.03 -10.15
CA LYS A 97 -2.89 -0.27 -10.79
C LYS A 97 -1.76 0.30 -9.91
N PRO A 98 -0.76 -0.50 -9.52
CA PRO A 98 0.38 0.01 -8.76
C PRO A 98 1.09 1.13 -9.51
N ARG A 99 1.38 2.24 -8.81
CA ARG A 99 2.15 3.36 -9.37
C ARG A 99 3.64 3.05 -9.44
N TYR A 100 4.13 2.21 -8.54
CA TYR A 100 5.52 1.79 -8.51
C TYR A 100 5.82 0.67 -9.48
N ARG A 101 7.07 0.63 -9.93
CA ARG A 101 7.68 -0.48 -10.64
C ARG A 101 8.48 -1.37 -9.68
N GLN A 102 8.80 -2.59 -10.13
CA GLN A 102 9.55 -3.56 -9.33
C GLN A 102 10.97 -3.09 -8.98
N ASP A 103 11.64 -2.34 -9.86
CA ASP A 103 12.96 -1.75 -9.59
C ASP A 103 12.92 -0.71 -8.46
N GLN A 104 11.84 0.09 -8.42
CA GLN A 104 11.62 1.07 -7.35
C GLN A 104 11.30 0.38 -6.02
N LEU A 105 10.44 -0.64 -6.04
CA LEU A 105 10.14 -1.45 -4.87
C LEU A 105 11.40 -2.11 -4.31
N ALA A 106 12.24 -2.70 -5.17
CA ALA A 106 13.51 -3.30 -4.77
C ALA A 106 14.50 -2.26 -4.20
N ALA A 107 14.57 -1.06 -4.76
CA ALA A 107 15.43 0.01 -4.23
C ALA A 107 15.00 0.44 -2.82
N VAL A 108 13.70 0.61 -2.61
CA VAL A 108 13.13 0.94 -1.30
C VAL A 108 13.32 -0.20 -0.31
N ALA A 109 13.11 -1.45 -0.73
CA ALA A 109 13.33 -2.63 0.10
C ALA A 109 14.78 -2.72 0.61
N ARG A 110 15.77 -2.45 -0.25
CA ARG A 110 17.19 -2.42 0.14
C ARG A 110 17.48 -1.35 1.18
N PHE A 111 16.88 -0.16 1.04
CA PHE A 111 17.07 0.92 2.00
C PHE A 111 16.41 0.58 3.35
N ALA A 112 15.12 0.27 3.32
CA ALA A 112 14.35 0.00 4.54
C ALA A 112 14.79 -1.29 5.24
N GLY A 113 15.30 -2.28 4.50
CA GLY A 113 15.81 -3.54 5.04
C GLY A 113 16.99 -3.38 5.99
N ASN A 114 17.71 -2.25 5.93
CA ASN A 114 18.80 -1.94 6.86
C ASN A 114 18.32 -1.27 8.17
N LEU A 115 17.02 -1.01 8.30
CA LEU A 115 16.44 -0.35 9.47
C LEU A 115 15.62 -1.37 10.27
N SER A 116 15.67 -1.26 11.60
CA SER A 116 14.71 -1.96 12.48
C SER A 116 13.33 -1.30 12.39
N ASP A 117 12.26 -2.01 12.75
CA ASP A 117 10.91 -1.44 12.74
C ASP A 117 10.80 -0.22 13.67
N LYS A 118 11.50 -0.24 14.82
CA LYS A 118 11.58 0.90 15.73
C LYS A 118 12.22 2.12 15.07
N GLU A 119 13.29 1.92 14.30
CA GLU A 119 13.97 3.00 13.60
C GLU A 119 13.12 3.55 12.45
N ILE A 120 12.40 2.68 11.74
CA ILE A 120 11.40 3.08 10.74
C ILE A 120 10.32 3.97 11.36
N VAL A 121 9.69 3.52 12.44
CA VAL A 121 8.62 4.27 13.13
C VAL A 121 9.15 5.61 13.63
N LYS A 122 10.39 5.66 14.15
CA LYS A 122 11.04 6.90 14.55
C LYS A 122 11.25 7.85 13.37
N GLN A 123 11.74 7.35 12.24
CA GLN A 123 11.98 8.17 11.05
C GLN A 123 10.68 8.70 10.43
N LEU A 124 9.59 7.92 10.44
CA LEU A 124 8.26 8.37 9.97
C LEU A 124 7.66 9.53 10.77
N ARG A 125 8.22 9.87 11.94
CA ARG A 125 7.79 11.04 12.74
C ARG A 125 8.52 12.33 12.39
N SER A 126 9.51 12.29 11.52
CA SER A 126 10.32 13.45 11.14
C SER A 126 10.28 13.64 9.64
N ALA A 127 9.67 14.76 9.20
CA ALA A 127 9.54 15.17 7.80
C ALA A 127 10.87 15.13 7.02
N GLU A 128 11.97 15.46 7.70
CA GLU A 128 13.32 15.51 7.14
C GLU A 128 14.07 14.17 7.21
N SER A 129 13.41 13.09 7.64
CA SER A 129 14.07 11.80 7.79
C SER A 129 14.54 11.23 6.45
N PRO A 130 15.62 10.44 6.45
CA PRO A 130 16.08 9.72 5.26
C PRO A 130 14.97 8.88 4.59
N LEU A 131 14.02 8.38 5.38
CA LEU A 131 12.89 7.58 4.89
C LEU A 131 11.91 8.42 4.05
N HIS A 132 11.57 9.65 4.47
CA HIS A 132 10.76 10.54 3.63
C HIS A 132 11.53 11.07 2.42
N GLN A 133 12.85 11.29 2.57
CA GLN A 133 13.71 11.72 1.47
C GLN A 133 13.81 10.70 0.33
N LEU A 134 13.46 9.42 0.55
CA LEU A 134 13.37 8.42 -0.52
C LEU A 134 12.42 8.85 -1.65
N TYR A 135 11.34 9.54 -1.32
CA TYR A 135 10.36 10.00 -2.30
C TYR A 135 10.29 11.53 -2.41
N ALA A 136 10.46 12.28 -1.31
CA ALA A 136 10.34 13.74 -1.30
C ALA A 136 11.40 14.45 -2.15
N ARG A 137 12.56 13.80 -2.38
CA ARG A 137 13.64 14.34 -3.23
C ARG A 137 13.27 14.47 -4.72
N TYR A 138 12.18 13.85 -5.16
CA TYR A 138 11.79 13.86 -6.57
C TYR A 138 10.86 15.04 -6.85
N PRO A 139 11.22 15.96 -7.76
CA PRO A 139 10.36 17.08 -8.12
C PRO A 139 9.15 16.65 -8.98
N ASP A 140 9.26 15.50 -9.65
CA ASP A 140 8.17 14.91 -10.42
C ASP A 140 7.18 14.20 -9.49
N ALA A 141 5.94 14.69 -9.45
CA ALA A 141 4.89 14.17 -8.58
C ALA A 141 4.60 12.69 -8.83
N SER A 142 4.65 12.23 -10.09
CA SER A 142 4.43 10.82 -10.43
C SER A 142 5.49 9.92 -9.80
N ARG A 143 6.76 10.28 -9.93
CA ARG A 143 7.90 9.57 -9.35
C ARG A 143 7.92 9.65 -7.83
N GLN A 144 7.60 10.80 -7.24
CA GLN A 144 7.42 10.94 -5.80
C GLN A 144 6.35 9.98 -5.29
N MET A 145 5.16 9.98 -5.89
CA MET A 145 4.06 9.08 -5.51
C MET A 145 4.42 7.59 -5.68
N ALA A 146 5.13 7.24 -6.75
CA ALA A 146 5.60 5.86 -6.97
C ALA A 146 6.53 5.39 -5.85
N TYR A 147 7.53 6.19 -5.47
CA TYR A 147 8.43 5.83 -4.37
C TYR A 147 7.74 5.82 -3.00
N ARG A 148 6.77 6.73 -2.78
CA ARG A 148 5.94 6.73 -1.57
C ARG A 148 5.13 5.43 -1.45
N ASP A 149 4.44 5.03 -2.51
CA ASP A 149 3.65 3.80 -2.53
C ASP A 149 4.53 2.55 -2.38
N ALA A 150 5.72 2.54 -3.01
CA ALA A 150 6.68 1.46 -2.83
C ALA A 150 7.11 1.33 -1.36
N LEU A 151 7.38 2.45 -0.69
CA LEU A 151 7.72 2.47 0.74
C LEU A 151 6.55 2.02 1.60
N ALA A 152 5.35 2.54 1.38
CA ALA A 152 4.16 2.06 2.06
C ALA A 152 4.00 0.54 1.91
N CYS A 153 4.33 0.00 0.73
CA CYS A 153 4.25 -1.43 0.50
C CYS A 153 5.24 -2.27 1.30
N ILE A 154 6.49 -1.81 1.41
CA ILE A 154 7.49 -2.47 2.26
C ILE A 154 7.11 -2.37 3.74
N LEU A 155 6.52 -1.26 4.18
CA LEU A 155 6.04 -1.09 5.55
C LEU A 155 4.90 -2.05 5.88
N LEU A 156 3.90 -2.17 5.02
CA LEU A 156 2.80 -3.12 5.20
C LEU A 156 3.26 -4.58 5.19
N LYS A 157 4.21 -4.94 4.32
CA LYS A 157 4.85 -6.26 4.30
C LYS A 157 5.66 -6.56 5.57
N ARG A 158 5.96 -5.54 6.38
CA ARG A 158 6.58 -5.63 7.71
C ARG A 158 5.58 -5.53 8.86
N GLY A 159 4.28 -5.50 8.57
CA GLY A 159 3.24 -5.42 9.60
C GLY A 159 3.09 -4.02 10.20
N ILE A 160 3.64 -3.00 9.52
CA ILE A 160 3.54 -1.60 9.95
C ILE A 160 2.41 -0.95 9.16
N LEU A 161 1.32 -0.60 9.85
CA LEU A 161 0.21 0.11 9.24
C LEU A 161 0.67 1.53 8.92
N VAL A 162 0.33 2.00 7.74
CA VAL A 162 0.79 3.29 7.24
C VAL A 162 -0.30 3.99 6.45
N GLY A 163 -0.41 5.30 6.63
CA GLY A 163 -1.26 6.19 5.85
C GLY A 163 -0.49 7.30 5.16
N ILE A 164 -1.22 8.15 4.46
CA ILE A 164 -0.71 9.36 3.83
C ILE A 164 -1.35 10.55 4.51
N GLN A 165 -0.55 11.52 4.97
CA GLN A 165 -1.07 12.79 5.44
C GLN A 165 -1.63 13.60 4.27
N ASP A 166 -2.84 14.13 4.41
CA ASP A 166 -3.55 14.90 3.38
C ASP A 166 -2.74 16.10 2.87
N ILE A 167 -2.21 16.93 3.78
CA ILE A 167 -1.52 18.18 3.43
C ILE A 167 -0.11 17.94 2.90
N SER A 168 0.70 17.15 3.62
CA SER A 168 2.12 16.98 3.29
C SER A 168 2.37 15.86 2.28
N GLY A 169 1.39 14.97 2.08
CA GLY A 169 1.56 13.76 1.30
C GLY A 169 2.57 12.78 1.92
N MET A 170 3.01 13.00 3.15
CA MET A 170 4.01 12.16 3.82
C MET A 170 3.38 10.91 4.45
N LEU A 171 4.16 9.83 4.50
CA LEU A 171 3.72 8.63 5.20
C LEU A 171 3.68 8.87 6.70
N PHE A 172 2.73 8.24 7.40
CA PHE A 172 2.68 8.25 8.86
C PHE A 172 2.16 6.91 9.38
N VAL A 173 2.47 6.61 10.64
CA VAL A 173 1.85 5.50 11.37
C VAL A 173 0.67 6.07 12.14
N PRO A 174 -0.57 5.55 11.95
CA PRO A 174 -1.75 6.03 12.65
C PRO A 174 -1.77 5.67 14.15
#